data_AF-A0A7V0RJD5-F1
#
_entry.id   AF-A0A7V0RJD5-F1
#
_cell.length_a   1.000
_cell.length_b   1.000
_cell.length_c   1.000
_cell.angle_alpha   90.00
_cell.angle_beta   90.00
_cell.angle_gamma   90.00
#
_symmetry.space_group_name_H-M   'P 1'
#
loop_
_entity.id
_entity.type
_entity.pdbx_description
1 polymer ?
#
loop_
_entity_poly.entity_id
_entity_poly.type
_entity_poly.pdbx_seq_one_letter_code
_entity_poly.pdbx_strand_id
1 'polypeptide(L)'
;RVLYTKTGANRTFTIVDAAMNDLIRPTLYEAWHEIWPVREALRDESSRTTDVVGPVCETGDYLALDRALPAFHEGDLMAVMTAGAYGAVLSSTYNTRPLIPEVMVAGGDYEVIRPRPSYEEMLARERIPEWLK
;
A
#
# COMPACT_ATOMS: atom_id res chain seq x y z
N ARG A 1 -4.19 -4.56 -2.58
CA ARG A 1 -5.21 -4.93 -3.59
C ARG A 1 -5.30 -3.82 -4.62
N VAL A 2 -5.49 -4.17 -5.88
CA VAL A 2 -5.68 -3.23 -6.98
C VAL A 2 -7.08 -2.63 -6.89
N LEU A 3 -7.15 -1.31 -6.85
CA LEU A 3 -8.40 -0.56 -6.90
C LEU A 3 -8.86 -0.38 -8.34
N TYR A 4 -7.96 0.10 -9.21
CA TYR A 4 -8.19 0.21 -10.65
C TYR A 4 -6.88 0.52 -11.37
N THR A 5 -6.87 0.38 -12.69
CA THR A 5 -5.74 0.75 -13.54
C THR A 5 -6.13 1.94 -14.41
N LYS A 6 -5.31 2.99 -14.42
CA LYS A 6 -5.50 4.20 -15.22
C LYS A 6 -4.43 4.28 -16.30
N THR A 7 -4.84 4.19 -17.57
CA THR A 7 -3.94 4.37 -18.71
C THR A 7 -4.04 5.81 -19.21
N GLY A 8 -2.94 6.57 -19.05
CA GLY A 8 -2.75 7.87 -19.69
C GLY A 8 -2.02 7.75 -21.02
N ALA A 9 -1.77 8.89 -21.67
CA ALA A 9 -1.10 8.92 -22.98
C ALA A 9 0.32 8.32 -22.96
N ASN A 10 1.08 8.55 -21.88
CA ASN A 10 2.49 8.17 -21.78
C ASN A 10 2.80 7.21 -20.62
N ARG A 11 1.86 7.02 -19.69
CA ARG A 11 2.06 6.22 -18.47
C ARG A 11 0.80 5.46 -18.10
N THR A 12 1.00 4.25 -17.60
CA THR A 12 -0.04 3.46 -16.94
C THR A 12 0.23 3.48 -15.44
N PHE A 13 -0.84 3.70 -14.67
CA PHE A 13 -0.82 3.64 -13.22
C PHE A 13 -1.70 2.49 -12.76
N THR A 14 -1.17 1.61 -11.93
CA THR A 14 -1.92 0.58 -11.21
C THR A 14 -2.14 1.11 -9.80
N ILE A 15 -3.36 1.58 -9.51
CA ILE A 15 -3.71 2.19 -8.23
C ILE A 15 -4.07 1.07 -7.26
N VAL A 16 -3.42 1.03 -6.09
CA VAL A 16 -3.65 0.04 -5.04
C VAL A 16 -4.18 0.68 -3.76
N ASP A 17 -4.68 -0.14 -2.84
CA ASP A 17 -5.19 0.32 -1.55
C ASP A 17 -4.12 0.52 -0.46
N ALA A 18 -2.86 0.18 -0.73
CA ALA A 18 -1.69 0.55 0.07
C ALA A 18 -1.08 1.87 -0.44
N ALA A 19 -0.42 2.63 0.43
CA ALA A 19 0.14 3.93 0.07
C ALA A 19 1.48 4.21 0.79
N MET A 20 2.06 5.38 0.53
CA MET A 20 3.27 5.87 1.19
C MET A 20 3.14 5.98 2.72
N ASN A 21 1.92 6.16 3.25
CA ASN A 21 1.69 6.14 4.69
C ASN A 21 1.85 4.73 5.28
N ASP A 22 1.76 3.67 4.46
CA ASP A 22 1.91 2.27 4.88
C ASP A 22 3.36 1.81 4.68
N LEU A 23 3.98 2.21 3.55
CA LEU A 23 5.36 1.93 3.21
C LEU A 23 6.02 3.15 2.55
N ILE A 24 6.65 4.00 3.37
CA ILE A 24 7.21 5.28 2.88
C ILE A 24 8.54 5.13 2.13
N ARG A 25 9.22 3.98 2.26
CA ARG A 25 10.59 3.77 1.78
C ARG A 25 10.80 4.10 0.29
N PRO A 26 9.92 3.71 -0.65
CA PRO A 26 10.11 4.01 -2.06
C PRO A 26 10.23 5.51 -2.30
N THR A 27 9.30 6.32 -1.78
CA THR A 27 9.37 7.77 -1.98
C THR A 27 10.38 8.49 -1.08
N LEU A 28 10.72 7.94 0.09
CA LEU A 28 11.65 8.59 1.02
C LEU A 28 13.12 8.36 0.65
N TYR A 29 13.44 7.19 0.09
CA TYR A 29 14.81 6.75 -0.17
C TYR A 29 15.05 6.31 -1.61
N GLU A 30 14.07 6.47 -2.51
CA GLU A 30 14.09 5.88 -3.86
C GLU A 30 14.32 4.36 -3.81
N ALA A 31 13.88 3.72 -2.71
CA ALA A 31 14.19 2.33 -2.44
C ALA A 31 13.44 1.39 -3.39
N TRP A 32 14.17 0.46 -3.99
CA TRP A 32 13.55 -0.61 -4.77
C TRP A 32 12.92 -1.68 -3.87
N HIS A 33 11.64 -1.95 -4.11
CA HIS A 33 10.95 -3.15 -3.66
C HIS A 33 10.46 -3.95 -4.87
N GLU A 34 10.60 -5.27 -4.83
CA GLU A 34 10.01 -6.15 -5.85
C GLU A 34 8.49 -6.19 -5.69
N ILE A 35 7.75 -6.22 -6.80
CA ILE A 35 6.29 -6.33 -6.80
C ILE A 35 5.92 -7.70 -7.35
N TRP A 36 5.18 -8.46 -6.55
CA TRP A 36 4.88 -9.85 -6.85
C TRP A 36 3.37 -10.10 -6.94
N PRO A 37 2.84 -10.69 -8.03
CA PRO A 37 1.43 -11.06 -8.09
C PRO A 37 1.15 -12.21 -7.10
N VAL A 38 0.13 -12.05 -6.26
CA VAL A 38 -0.22 -13.09 -5.27
C VAL A 38 -0.80 -14.32 -5.96
N ARG A 39 -1.58 -14.14 -7.03
CA ARG A 39 -2.07 -15.25 -7.87
C ARG A 39 -0.98 -15.65 -8.86
N GLU A 40 -0.50 -16.88 -8.76
CA GLU A 40 0.59 -17.37 -9.61
C GLU A 40 0.25 -17.37 -11.11
N ALA A 41 -1.01 -17.64 -11.47
CA ALA A 41 -1.45 -17.63 -12.87
C ALA A 41 -1.22 -16.27 -13.58
N LEU A 42 -1.18 -15.16 -12.84
CA LEU A 42 -0.89 -13.85 -13.41
C LEU A 42 0.56 -13.73 -13.89
N ARG A 43 1.48 -14.59 -13.42
CA ARG A 43 2.90 -14.52 -13.81
C ARG A 43 3.12 -14.85 -15.28
N ASP A 44 2.25 -15.67 -15.86
CA ASP A 44 2.35 -16.08 -17.26
C ASP A 44 1.63 -15.10 -18.20
N GLU A 45 0.96 -14.07 -17.66
CA GLU A 45 0.33 -13.04 -18.47
C GLU A 45 1.35 -12.07 -19.07
N SER A 46 0.98 -11.46 -20.19
CA SER A 46 1.82 -10.45 -20.85
C SER A 46 2.10 -9.29 -19.89
N SER A 47 3.38 -8.95 -19.74
CA SER A 47 3.79 -7.81 -18.92
C SER A 47 3.44 -6.49 -19.60
N ARG A 48 3.01 -5.51 -18.80
CA ARG A 48 2.88 -4.10 -19.17
C ARG A 48 3.71 -3.26 -18.20
N THR A 49 4.40 -2.25 -18.73
CA THR A 49 5.07 -1.25 -17.90
C THR A 49 4.05 -0.35 -17.19
N THR A 50 4.11 -0.28 -15.87
CA THR A 50 3.22 0.51 -15.03
C THR A 50 3.95 1.05 -13.80
N ASP A 51 3.50 2.20 -13.31
CA ASP A 51 3.78 2.63 -11.94
C ASP A 51 2.74 2.00 -11.00
N VAL A 52 3.16 1.63 -9.80
CA VAL A 52 2.27 1.18 -8.72
C VAL A 52 2.16 2.31 -7.71
N VAL A 53 0.96 2.88 -7.58
CA VAL A 53 0.70 4.09 -6.79
C VAL A 53 -0.42 3.85 -5.80
N GLY A 54 -0.42 4.58 -4.69
CA GLY A 54 -1.49 4.55 -3.71
C GLY A 54 -2.61 5.56 -3.98
N PRO A 55 -3.56 5.71 -3.05
CA PRO A 55 -4.67 6.65 -3.14
C PRO A 55 -4.43 7.95 -2.34
N VAL A 56 -3.22 8.19 -1.81
CA VAL A 56 -2.88 9.41 -1.09
C VAL A 56 -2.72 10.56 -2.09
N CYS A 57 -3.19 11.74 -1.71
CA CYS A 57 -3.22 12.93 -2.59
C CYS A 57 -1.83 13.61 -2.66
N GLU A 58 -0.81 12.86 -3.04
CA GLU A 58 0.57 13.32 -3.15
C GLU A 58 1.22 12.70 -4.39
N THR A 59 2.02 13.49 -5.12
CA THR A 59 2.74 13.01 -6.32
C THR A 59 3.76 11.93 -5.95
N GLY A 60 4.32 12.01 -4.74
CA GLY A 60 5.23 11.03 -4.16
C GLY A 60 4.55 9.74 -3.67
N ASP A 61 3.23 9.57 -3.81
CA ASP A 61 2.55 8.35 -3.37
C ASP A 61 2.73 7.18 -4.36
N TYR A 62 3.97 6.70 -4.48
CA TYR A 62 4.30 5.52 -5.25
C TYR A 62 4.94 4.44 -4.39
N LEU A 63 4.64 3.19 -4.74
CA LEU A 63 5.29 2.00 -4.20
C LEU A 63 6.33 1.43 -5.17
N ALA A 64 6.13 1.68 -6.47
CA ALA A 64 7.05 1.26 -7.52
C ALA A 64 6.88 2.14 -8.77
N LEU A 65 7.99 2.47 -9.42
CA LEU A 65 7.99 3.20 -10.69
C LEU A 65 8.56 2.34 -11.80
N ASP A 66 8.04 2.51 -13.01
CA ASP A 66 8.51 1.92 -14.27
C ASP A 66 8.71 0.39 -14.22
N ARG A 67 7.67 -0.33 -13.77
CA ARG A 67 7.73 -1.79 -13.57
C ARG A 67 7.06 -2.56 -14.68
N ALA A 68 7.76 -3.53 -15.27
CA ALA A 68 7.16 -4.53 -16.12
C ALA A 68 6.42 -5.57 -15.25
N LEU A 69 5.10 -5.43 -15.14
CA LEU A 69 4.25 -6.28 -14.30
C LEU A 69 3.12 -6.90 -15.12
N PRO A 70 2.51 -8.01 -14.66
CA PRO A 70 1.29 -8.52 -15.25
C PRO A 70 0.21 -7.45 -15.36
N ALA A 71 -0.72 -7.63 -16.30
CA ALA A 71 -1.87 -6.76 -16.46
C ALA A 71 -2.88 -6.95 -15.30
N PHE A 72 -2.59 -6.34 -14.15
CA PHE A 72 -3.48 -6.39 -13.00
C PHE A 72 -4.87 -5.79 -13.29
N HIS A 73 -5.90 -6.50 -12.84
CA HIS A 73 -7.29 -6.06 -12.86
C HIS A 73 -7.74 -5.60 -11.47
N GLU A 74 -8.85 -4.86 -11.42
CA GLU A 74 -9.48 -4.50 -10.15
C GLU A 74 -9.75 -5.75 -9.30
N GLY A 75 -9.40 -5.66 -8.01
CA GLY A 75 -9.52 -6.76 -7.07
C GLY A 75 -8.32 -7.70 -7.00
N ASP A 76 -7.40 -7.67 -7.98
CA ASP A 76 -6.19 -8.49 -7.91
C ASP A 76 -5.31 -8.09 -6.72
N LEU A 77 -4.54 -9.07 -6.24
CA LEU A 77 -3.65 -8.92 -5.11
C LEU A 77 -2.19 -8.95 -5.57
N MET A 78 -1.40 -8.05 -5.00
CA MET A 78 0.05 -7.99 -5.17
C MET A 78 0.73 -7.86 -3.81
N ALA A 79 1.96 -8.34 -3.72
CA ALA A 79 2.83 -8.23 -2.58
C ALA A 79 3.99 -7.29 -2.90
N VAL A 80 4.25 -6.34 -2.00
CA VAL A 80 5.46 -5.52 -2.03
C VAL A 80 6.51 -6.24 -1.20
N MET A 81 7.52 -6.81 -1.86
CA MET A 81 8.50 -7.69 -1.22
C MET A 81 9.48 -6.91 -0.37
N THR A 82 10.14 -7.58 0.58
CA THR A 82 11.21 -6.98 1.41
C THR A 82 10.74 -5.78 2.24
N ALA A 83 9.46 -5.77 2.66
CA ALA A 83 8.86 -4.73 3.49
C ALA A 83 8.95 -4.99 5.02
N GLY A 84 9.61 -6.08 5.44
CA GLY A 84 9.66 -6.50 6.85
C GLY A 84 10.53 -5.61 7.76
N ALA A 85 11.52 -4.91 7.20
CA ALA A 85 12.34 -3.94 7.93
C ALA A 85 12.04 -2.52 7.44
N TYR A 86 11.92 -1.58 8.38
CA TYR A 86 11.63 -0.17 8.09
C TYR A 86 10.35 0.08 7.26
N GLY A 87 9.40 -0.87 7.29
CA GLY A 87 8.06 -0.73 6.73
C GLY A 87 7.09 -0.21 7.77
N ALA A 88 6.39 -1.14 8.45
CA ALA A 88 5.34 -0.82 9.42
C ALA A 88 5.80 0.09 10.58
N VAL A 89 7.09 0.08 10.95
CA VAL A 89 7.67 0.98 11.96
C VAL A 89 7.73 2.45 11.53
N LEU A 90 7.67 2.72 10.22
CA LEU A 90 7.58 4.06 9.64
C LEU A 90 6.17 4.39 9.11
N SER A 91 5.18 3.54 9.38
CA SER A 91 3.80 3.79 8.96
C SER A 91 3.17 4.96 9.72
N SER A 92 2.25 5.68 9.08
CA SER A 92 1.57 6.86 9.63
C SER A 92 0.08 6.85 9.28
N THR A 93 -0.67 7.76 9.92
CA THR A 93 -2.09 7.99 9.65
C THR A 93 -2.33 9.12 8.66
N TYR A 94 -1.37 9.38 7.76
CA TYR A 94 -1.51 10.43 6.75
C TYR A 94 -2.75 10.19 5.85
N ASN A 95 -3.43 11.29 5.49
CA ASN A 95 -4.78 11.30 4.91
C ASN A 95 -5.84 10.56 5.75
N THR A 96 -5.68 10.55 7.07
CA THR A 96 -6.63 9.93 8.02
C THR A 96 -6.86 8.46 7.68
N ARG A 97 -5.86 7.78 7.13
CA ARG A 97 -5.90 6.33 6.89
C ARG A 97 -5.53 5.62 8.18
N PRO A 98 -6.32 4.65 8.65
CA PRO A 98 -5.92 3.84 9.80
C PRO A 98 -4.58 3.14 9.56
N LEU A 99 -3.77 3.01 10.62
CA LEU A 99 -2.49 2.32 10.55
C LEU A 99 -2.66 0.92 9.94
N ILE A 100 -1.73 0.54 9.06
CA ILE A 100 -1.71 -0.79 8.44
C ILE A 100 -1.60 -1.88 9.52
N PRO A 101 -2.42 -2.95 9.48
CA PRO A 101 -2.30 -4.07 10.41
C PRO A 101 -1.06 -4.92 10.10
N GLU A 102 -0.60 -5.67 11.09
CA GLU A 102 0.51 -6.63 10.94
C GLU A 102 0.02 -8.04 11.27
N VAL A 103 0.46 -9.01 10.48
CA VAL A 103 0.10 -10.43 10.61
C VAL A 103 1.37 -11.25 10.78
N MET A 104 1.37 -12.19 11.72
CA MET A 104 2.41 -13.20 11.87
C MET A 104 1.92 -14.52 11.29
N VAL A 105 2.77 -15.22 10.54
CA VAL A 105 2.50 -16.54 9.98
C VAL A 105 3.49 -17.54 10.56
N ALA A 106 2.99 -18.70 11.01
CA ALA A 106 3.80 -19.80 11.53
C ALA A 106 3.25 -21.13 11.00
N GLY A 107 3.98 -21.76 10.07
CA GLY A 107 3.49 -22.97 9.41
C GLY A 107 2.22 -22.69 8.60
N GLY A 108 1.13 -23.38 8.94
CA GLY A 108 -0.18 -23.19 8.32
C GLY A 108 -1.07 -22.16 9.03
N ASP A 109 -0.63 -21.64 10.18
CA ASP A 109 -1.41 -20.73 11.02
C ASP A 109 -0.99 -19.27 10.80
N TYR A 110 -1.91 -18.35 11.07
CA TYR A 110 -1.65 -16.91 11.08
C TYR A 110 -2.42 -16.20 12.19
N GLU A 111 -1.88 -15.09 12.69
CA GLU A 111 -2.52 -14.25 13.71
C GLU A 111 -2.29 -12.76 13.42
N VAL A 112 -3.30 -11.94 13.71
CA VAL A 112 -3.18 -10.48 13.60
C VAL A 112 -2.47 -9.95 14.85
N ILE A 113 -1.16 -9.71 14.74
CA ILE A 113 -0.32 -9.27 15.86
C ILE A 113 -0.38 -7.76 16.11
N ARG A 114 -0.82 -6.98 15.10
CA ARG A 114 -1.16 -5.56 15.24
C ARG A 114 -2.48 -5.30 14.53
N PRO A 115 -3.60 -5.19 15.26
CA PRO A 115 -4.89 -4.93 14.64
C PRO A 115 -4.93 -3.53 14.02
N ARG A 116 -5.74 -3.40 12.96
CA ARG A 116 -6.03 -2.08 12.37
C ARG A 116 -6.91 -1.30 13.35
N PRO A 117 -6.53 -0.08 13.76
CA PRO A 117 -7.41 0.74 14.58
C PRO A 117 -8.65 1.17 13.80
N SER A 118 -9.75 1.34 14.52
CA SER A 118 -10.97 1.98 14.03
C SER A 118 -10.79 3.50 13.88
N TYR A 119 -11.69 4.14 13.14
CA TYR A 119 -11.71 5.60 13.05
C TYR A 119 -12.01 6.24 14.41
N GLU A 120 -12.88 5.61 15.20
CA GLU A 120 -13.24 6.03 16.55
C GLU A 120 -12.02 6.05 17.48
N GLU A 121 -11.19 5.00 17.45
CA GLU A 121 -9.95 4.94 18.24
C GLU A 121 -8.92 6.00 17.81
N MET A 122 -8.89 6.35 16.53
CA MET A 122 -8.03 7.43 16.03
C MET A 122 -8.53 8.79 16.53
N LEU A 123 -9.81 9.09 16.34
CA LEU A 123 -10.44 10.34 16.73
C LEU A 123 -10.45 10.55 18.26
N ALA A 124 -10.53 9.46 19.04
CA ALA A 124 -10.46 9.51 20.49
C ALA A 124 -9.14 10.06 21.05
N ARG A 125 -8.09 10.17 20.21
CA ARG A 125 -6.80 10.80 20.57
C ARG A 125 -6.84 12.32 20.48
N GLU A 126 -7.85 12.87 19.83
CA GLU A 126 -8.07 14.31 19.70
C GLU A 126 -9.08 14.76 20.76
N ARG A 127 -8.88 15.96 21.32
CA ARG A 127 -9.79 16.56 22.30
C ARG A 127 -10.21 17.92 21.82
N ILE A 128 -11.52 18.10 21.62
CA ILE A 128 -12.11 19.42 21.36
C ILE A 128 -12.02 20.21 22.67
N PRO A 129 -11.32 21.36 22.70
CA PRO A 129 -11.24 22.18 23.90
C PRO A 129 -12.62 22.69 24.32
N GLU A 130 -12.87 22.79 25.63
CA GLU A 130 -14.19 23.19 26.16
C GLU A 130 -14.67 24.55 25.64
N TRP A 131 -13.76 25.47 25.36
CA TRP A 131 -14.08 26.81 24.85
C TRP A 131 -14.47 26.86 23.37
N LEU A 132 -14.38 25.73 22.64
CA LEU A 132 -14.77 25.61 21.23
C LEU A 132 -16.12 24.87 21.05
N LYS A 133 -16.68 24.32 22.13
CA LYS A 133 -17.97 23.60 22.10
C LYS A 133 -19.16 24.55 21.98
#